data_AF-A0AAP9JG96-F1
#
_entry.id   AF-A0AAP9JG96-F1
#
_cell.length_a   1.000
_cell.length_b   1.000
_cell.length_c   1.000
_cell.angle_alpha   90.00
_cell.angle_beta   90.00
_cell.angle_gamma   90.00
#
_symmetry.space_group_name_H-M   'P 1'
#
loop_
_entity.id
_entity.type
_entity.pdbx_description
1 polymer ?
#
loop_
_entity_poly.entity_id
_entity_poly.type
_entity_poly.pdbx_seq_one_letter_code
_entity_poly.pdbx_strand_id
1 'polypeptide(L)'
;MTDTFDPKDIKVLSDILALVLEESPGSAQNALDALRTRARRNNLTGGALKNLFTSLATDPMRTGTSAREAQLRQAIARLEGEIRTQQGRIRSLQATLSRTQMDAYSLQAEVVTNKAQQPWRYIAIAFGVSAGLLLGIAATQLYHSLTDPPPIDRSVYFR
;
A
#
# COMPACT_ATOMS: atom_id res chain seq x y z
N MET A 1 -24.05 42.95 -20.74
CA MET A 1 -22.91 43.84 -20.42
C MET A 1 -22.38 43.37 -19.07
N THR A 2 -21.20 42.77 -19.07
CA THR A 2 -20.50 42.36 -17.84
C THR A 2 -20.08 43.62 -17.10
N ASP A 3 -20.89 44.03 -16.12
CA ASP A 3 -20.47 45.02 -15.13
C ASP A 3 -19.39 44.36 -14.26
N THR A 4 -18.17 44.42 -14.77
CA THR A 4 -16.96 44.10 -14.00
C THR A 4 -16.96 45.03 -12.81
N PHE A 5 -17.13 44.45 -11.62
CA PHE A 5 -17.20 45.18 -10.36
C PHE A 5 -16.02 46.15 -10.22
N ASP A 6 -16.28 47.43 -9.99
CA ASP A 6 -15.22 48.37 -9.62
C ASP A 6 -14.77 47.99 -8.18
N PRO A 7 -13.48 47.62 -7.97
CA PRO A 7 -12.97 47.29 -6.64
C PRO A 7 -13.17 48.42 -5.62
N LYS A 8 -13.36 49.67 -6.06
CA LYS A 8 -13.71 50.80 -5.18
C LYS A 8 -15.09 50.63 -4.55
N ASP A 9 -16.08 50.17 -5.30
CA ASP A 9 -17.47 50.04 -4.84
C ASP A 9 -17.64 48.89 -3.84
N ILE A 10 -16.94 47.76 -4.07
CA ILE A 10 -16.88 46.63 -3.13
C ILE A 10 -16.21 47.05 -1.81
N LYS A 11 -15.15 47.86 -1.88
CA LYS A 11 -14.47 48.38 -0.70
C LYS A 11 -15.39 49.28 0.12
N VAL A 12 -16.12 50.18 -0.54
CA VAL A 12 -17.08 51.04 0.16
C VAL A 12 -18.18 50.22 0.82
N LEU A 13 -18.68 49.16 0.18
CA LEU A 13 -19.69 48.27 0.76
C LEU A 13 -19.16 47.52 2.00
N SER A 14 -17.93 47.02 1.94
CA SER A 14 -17.28 46.32 3.06
C SER A 14 -17.07 47.24 4.26
N ASP A 15 -16.61 48.47 4.02
CA ASP A 15 -16.43 49.49 5.08
C ASP A 15 -17.75 49.89 5.73
N ILE A 16 -18.83 49.96 4.93
CA ILE A 16 -20.20 50.23 5.40
C ILE A 16 -20.71 49.09 6.28
N LEU A 17 -20.50 47.84 5.86
CA LEU A 17 -20.97 46.66 6.58
C LEU A 17 -20.21 46.48 7.90
N ALA A 18 -18.91 46.75 7.90
CA ALA A 18 -18.07 46.74 9.10
C ALA A 18 -18.55 47.77 10.13
N LEU A 19 -18.83 49.00 9.69
CA LEU A 19 -19.35 50.06 10.56
C LEU A 19 -20.70 49.69 11.20
N VAL A 20 -21.56 48.98 10.47
CA VAL A 20 -22.87 48.52 10.97
C VAL A 20 -22.74 47.32 11.92
N LEU A 21 -21.73 46.47 11.76
CA LEU A 21 -21.50 45.30 12.63
C LEU A 21 -20.79 45.63 13.94
N GLU A 22 -19.98 46.69 13.99
CA GLU A 22 -19.11 47.00 15.14
C GLU A 22 -19.78 47.79 16.27
N GLU A 23 -20.97 48.37 16.07
CA GLU A 23 -21.53 49.34 17.03
C GLU A 23 -22.77 48.85 17.82
N SER A 24 -22.67 49.00 19.16
CA SER A 24 -23.65 48.60 20.18
C SER A 24 -25.08 49.16 19.99
N PRO A 25 -26.12 48.46 20.51
CA PRO A 25 -27.53 48.83 20.35
C PRO A 25 -27.81 50.21 20.96
N GLY A 26 -27.89 51.23 20.10
CA GLY A 26 -28.00 52.65 20.46
C GLY A 26 -27.27 53.60 19.49
N SER A 27 -26.37 53.08 18.65
CA SER A 27 -25.52 53.87 17.73
C SER A 27 -26.03 53.98 16.29
N ALA A 28 -27.22 53.44 15.99
CA ALA A 28 -27.73 53.36 14.62
C ALA A 28 -27.79 54.73 13.90
N GLN A 29 -28.04 55.81 14.65
CA GLN A 29 -28.10 57.18 14.11
C GLN A 29 -26.71 57.69 13.68
N ASN A 30 -25.68 57.48 14.49
CA ASN A 30 -24.30 57.89 14.19
C ASN A 30 -23.72 57.08 13.04
N ALA A 31 -23.99 55.77 13.03
CA ALA A 31 -23.64 54.89 11.92
C ALA A 31 -24.31 55.34 10.62
N LEU A 32 -25.59 55.75 10.65
CA LEU A 32 -26.30 56.25 9.47
C LEU A 32 -25.74 57.57 8.95
N ASP A 33 -25.34 58.49 9.84
CA ASP A 33 -24.78 59.78 9.44
C ASP A 33 -23.36 59.62 8.87
N ALA A 34 -22.55 58.73 9.43
CA ALA A 34 -21.26 58.34 8.87
C ALA A 34 -21.43 57.67 7.50
N LEU A 35 -22.43 56.79 7.36
CA LEU A 35 -22.82 56.15 6.11
C LEU A 35 -23.18 57.19 5.04
N ARG A 36 -24.07 58.12 5.40
CA ARG A 36 -24.56 59.17 4.50
C ARG A 36 -23.44 60.10 4.06
N THR A 37 -22.53 60.43 4.98
CA THR A 37 -21.34 61.26 4.70
C THR A 37 -20.40 60.56 3.72
N ARG A 38 -20.16 59.25 3.90
CA ARG A 38 -19.28 58.47 3.04
C ARG A 38 -19.89 58.20 1.67
N ALA A 39 -21.20 57.95 1.60
CA ALA A 39 -21.94 57.81 0.35
C ALA A 39 -21.90 59.13 -0.45
N ARG A 40 -22.10 60.27 0.21
CA ARG A 40 -21.97 61.60 -0.42
C ARG A 40 -20.56 61.87 -0.95
N ARG A 41 -19.51 61.57 -0.17
CA ARG A 41 -18.11 61.72 -0.62
C ARG A 41 -17.78 60.89 -1.85
N ASN A 42 -18.46 59.76 -2.04
CA ASN A 42 -18.23 58.84 -3.16
C ASN A 42 -19.32 58.90 -4.24
N ASN A 43 -20.22 59.89 -4.21
CA ASN A 43 -21.35 60.01 -5.15
C ASN A 43 -22.23 58.75 -5.27
N LEU A 44 -22.31 57.95 -4.21
CA LEU A 44 -23.08 56.72 -4.18
C LEU A 44 -24.53 57.00 -3.77
N THR A 45 -25.47 56.60 -4.62
CA THR A 45 -26.91 56.74 -4.37
C THR A 45 -27.48 55.47 -3.73
N GLY A 46 -28.64 55.58 -3.07
CA GLY A 46 -29.32 54.41 -2.48
C GLY A 46 -29.69 53.35 -3.52
N GLY A 47 -30.00 53.76 -4.76
CA GLY A 47 -30.25 52.84 -5.87
C GLY A 47 -28.98 52.11 -6.32
N ALA A 48 -27.84 52.80 -6.38
CA ALA A 48 -26.55 52.20 -6.68
C ALA A 48 -26.15 51.17 -5.60
N LEU A 49 -26.31 51.51 -4.32
CA LEU A 49 -26.08 50.59 -3.20
C LEU A 49 -26.95 49.34 -3.28
N LYS A 50 -28.25 49.49 -3.54
CA LYS A 50 -29.17 48.36 -3.71
C LYS A 50 -28.75 47.46 -4.88
N ASN A 51 -28.35 48.06 -6.00
CA ASN A 51 -27.89 47.32 -7.16
C ASN A 51 -26.57 46.58 -6.88
N LEU A 52 -25.65 47.18 -6.12
CA LEU A 52 -24.41 46.53 -5.68
C LEU A 52 -24.69 45.34 -4.75
N PHE A 53 -25.60 45.49 -3.78
CA PHE A 53 -26.01 44.37 -2.91
C PHE A 53 -26.71 43.26 -3.69
N THR A 54 -27.61 43.61 -4.61
CA THR A 54 -28.32 42.64 -5.45
C THR A 54 -27.37 41.92 -6.38
N SER A 55 -26.41 42.64 -6.97
CA SER A 55 -25.38 42.08 -7.84
C SER A 55 -24.42 41.18 -7.08
N LEU A 56 -23.98 41.58 -5.88
CA LEU A 56 -23.10 40.78 -5.02
C LEU A 56 -23.78 39.51 -4.50
N ALA A 57 -25.09 39.58 -4.20
CA ALA A 57 -25.88 38.41 -3.82
C ALA A 57 -26.09 37.44 -5.01
N THR A 58 -26.06 37.96 -6.24
CA THR A 58 -26.30 37.18 -7.46
C THR A 58 -24.99 36.79 -8.16
N ASP A 59 -23.82 37.17 -7.64
CA ASP A 59 -22.51 36.91 -8.28
C ASP A 59 -22.29 35.40 -8.49
N PRO A 60 -22.40 34.92 -9.73
CA PRO A 60 -22.31 33.49 -10.02
C PRO A 60 -20.88 32.97 -9.89
N MET A 61 -19.85 33.84 -9.96
CA MET A 61 -18.46 33.41 -9.83
C MET A 61 -18.14 32.94 -8.42
N ARG A 62 -18.75 33.53 -7.40
CA ARG A 62 -18.54 33.17 -5.97
C ARG A 62 -19.14 31.79 -5.64
N THR A 63 -20.29 31.49 -6.22
CA THR A 63 -20.93 30.17 -6.15
C THR A 63 -20.14 29.12 -6.94
N GLY A 64 -19.57 29.51 -8.10
CA GLY A 64 -18.71 28.63 -8.90
C GLY A 64 -17.36 28.31 -8.24
N THR A 65 -16.74 29.29 -7.57
CA THR A 65 -15.47 29.10 -6.86
C THR A 65 -15.61 28.22 -5.64
N SER A 66 -16.66 28.41 -4.83
CA SER A 66 -16.94 27.55 -3.68
C SER A 66 -17.25 26.09 -4.08
N ALA A 67 -18.02 25.88 -5.15
CA ALA A 67 -18.27 24.54 -5.69
C ALA A 67 -16.98 23.87 -6.20
N ARG A 68 -16.13 24.63 -6.89
CA ARG A 68 -14.84 24.14 -7.40
C ARG A 68 -13.86 23.85 -6.27
N GLU A 69 -13.85 24.67 -5.23
CA GLU A 69 -13.03 24.43 -4.04
C GLU A 69 -13.47 23.15 -3.30
N ALA A 70 -14.78 22.91 -3.18
CA ALA A 70 -15.31 21.67 -2.61
C ALA A 70 -14.91 20.44 -3.43
N GLN A 71 -14.98 20.51 -4.77
CA GLN A 71 -14.52 19.44 -5.66
C GLN A 71 -13.01 19.17 -5.51
N LEU A 72 -12.19 20.22 -5.43
CA LEU A 72 -10.76 20.09 -5.23
C LEU A 72 -10.43 19.46 -3.88
N ARG A 73 -11.11 19.87 -2.80
CA ARG A 73 -10.95 19.27 -1.47
C ARG A 73 -11.34 17.80 -1.47
N GLN A 74 -12.41 17.43 -2.17
CA GLN A 74 -12.83 16.04 -2.30
C GLN A 74 -11.83 15.20 -3.12
N ALA A 75 -11.27 15.78 -4.18
CA ALA A 75 -10.21 15.15 -4.95
C ALA A 75 -8.96 14.91 -4.10
N ILE A 76 -8.51 15.91 -3.34
CA ILE A 76 -7.36 15.79 -2.42
C ILE A 76 -7.61 14.67 -1.40
N ALA A 77 -8.76 14.65 -0.74
CA ALA A 77 -9.08 13.61 0.23
C ALA A 77 -9.06 12.20 -0.38
N ARG A 78 -9.52 12.07 -1.64
CA ARG A 78 -9.45 10.81 -2.38
C ARG A 78 -8.00 10.40 -2.67
N LEU A 79 -7.19 11.33 -3.19
CA LEU A 79 -5.77 11.06 -3.48
C LEU A 79 -4.99 10.68 -2.22
N GLU A 80 -5.26 11.35 -1.09
CA GLU A 80 -4.65 11.01 0.20
C GLU A 80 -5.02 9.58 0.64
N GLY A 81 -6.28 9.18 0.44
CA GLY A 81 -6.73 7.80 0.69
C GLY A 81 -6.02 6.78 -0.20
N GLU A 82 -5.85 7.09 -1.49
CA GLU A 82 -5.13 6.25 -2.44
C GLU A 82 -3.64 6.11 -2.06
N ILE A 83 -2.98 7.20 -1.65
CA ILE A 83 -1.59 7.18 -1.17
C ILE A 83 -1.44 6.26 0.04
N ARG A 84 -2.32 6.38 1.04
CA ARG A 84 -2.28 5.51 2.23
C ARG A 84 -2.47 4.04 1.85
N THR A 85 -3.37 3.77 0.92
CA THR A 85 -3.64 2.41 0.41
C THR A 85 -2.41 1.85 -0.30
N GLN A 86 -1.78 2.64 -1.18
CA GLN A 86 -0.57 2.23 -1.89
C GLN A 86 0.61 2.00 -0.94
N GLN A 87 0.80 2.86 0.05
CA GLN A 87 1.81 2.66 1.09
C GLN A 87 1.57 1.35 1.87
N GLY A 88 0.31 1.04 2.20
CA GLY A 88 -0.07 -0.23 2.81
C GLY A 88 0.31 -1.43 1.93
N ARG A 89 0.03 -1.34 0.61
CA ARG A 89 0.42 -2.38 -0.36
C ARG A 89 1.94 -2.55 -0.43
N ILE A 90 2.70 -1.46 -0.48
CA ILE A 90 4.18 -1.52 -0.49
C ILE A 90 4.69 -2.25 0.75
N ARG A 91 4.18 -1.91 1.95
CA ARG A 91 4.56 -2.60 3.19
C ARG A 91 4.22 -4.10 3.14
N SER A 92 3.04 -4.45 2.62
CA SER A 92 2.65 -5.86 2.47
C SER A 92 3.56 -6.61 1.48
N LEU A 93 3.92 -5.98 0.36
CA LEU A 93 4.82 -6.56 -0.63
C LEU A 93 6.24 -6.74 -0.08
N GLN A 94 6.73 -5.76 0.67
CA GLN A 94 8.02 -5.86 1.37
C GLN A 94 8.01 -7.01 2.38
N ALA A 95 6.93 -7.15 3.18
CA ALA A 95 6.79 -8.25 4.12
C ALA A 95 6.78 -9.62 3.42
N THR A 96 6.07 -9.74 2.29
CA THR A 96 6.07 -10.97 1.47
C THR A 96 7.46 -11.25 0.90
N LEU A 97 8.16 -10.25 0.37
CA LEU A 97 9.53 -10.41 -0.12
C LEU A 97 10.48 -10.89 0.97
N SER A 98 10.44 -10.27 2.15
CA SER A 98 11.26 -10.68 3.29
C SER A 98 10.96 -12.12 3.71
N ARG A 99 9.69 -12.53 3.71
CA ARG A 99 9.29 -13.91 4.01
C ARG A 99 9.85 -14.88 2.97
N THR A 100 9.69 -14.58 1.68
CA THR A 100 10.23 -15.41 0.60
C THR A 100 11.76 -15.53 0.65
N GLN A 101 12.45 -14.44 1.02
CA GLN A 101 13.90 -14.49 1.22
C GLN A 101 14.28 -15.43 2.38
N MET A 102 13.59 -15.33 3.52
CA MET A 102 13.80 -16.25 4.65
C MET A 102 13.54 -17.72 4.26
N ASP A 103 12.46 -17.97 3.52
CA ASP A 103 12.12 -19.31 3.02
C ASP A 103 13.17 -19.84 2.03
N ALA A 104 13.74 -18.97 1.20
CA ALA A 104 14.84 -19.35 0.31
C ALA A 104 16.11 -19.75 1.09
N TYR A 105 16.45 -19.00 2.15
CA TYR A 105 17.60 -19.33 3.00
C TYR A 105 17.39 -20.63 3.78
N SER A 106 16.17 -20.89 4.28
CA SER A 106 15.87 -22.13 5.01
C SER A 106 15.96 -23.35 4.10
N LEU A 107 15.41 -23.27 2.89
CA LEU A 107 15.54 -24.32 1.88
C LEU A 107 17.00 -24.54 1.47
N GLN A 108 17.78 -23.48 1.32
CA GLN A 108 19.20 -23.61 1.00
C GLN A 108 19.97 -24.34 2.12
N ALA A 109 19.68 -24.01 3.38
CA ALA A 109 20.26 -24.72 4.53
C ALA A 109 19.84 -26.20 4.56
N GLU A 110 18.58 -26.51 4.27
CA GLU A 110 18.10 -27.88 4.17
C GLU A 110 18.79 -28.66 3.04
N VAL A 111 18.98 -28.05 1.88
CA VAL A 111 19.73 -28.69 0.77
C VAL A 111 21.18 -28.95 1.15
N VAL A 112 21.84 -28.04 1.86
CA VAL A 112 23.23 -28.24 2.31
C VAL A 112 23.32 -29.40 3.31
N THR A 113 22.41 -29.45 4.29
CA THR A 113 22.39 -30.54 5.28
C THR A 113 22.04 -31.90 4.64
N ASN A 114 21.12 -31.92 3.68
CA ASN A 114 20.74 -33.14 2.96
C ASN A 114 21.90 -33.64 2.06
N LYS A 115 22.58 -32.72 1.34
CA LYS A 115 23.79 -33.06 0.57
C LYS A 115 24.91 -33.63 1.45
N ALA A 116 25.06 -33.16 2.69
CA ALA A 116 26.03 -33.71 3.62
C ALA A 116 25.72 -35.17 4.04
N GLN A 117 24.44 -35.56 4.08
CA GLN A 117 24.02 -36.93 4.43
C GLN A 117 23.98 -37.90 3.23
N GLN A 118 23.87 -37.37 2.01
CA GLN A 118 23.76 -38.17 0.79
C GLN A 118 24.90 -39.20 0.56
N PRO A 119 26.20 -38.88 0.75
CA PRO A 119 27.27 -39.86 0.50
C PRO A 119 27.23 -41.02 1.51
N TRP A 120 26.90 -40.76 2.76
CA TRP A 120 26.79 -41.79 3.80
C TRP A 120 25.67 -42.80 3.50
N ARG A 121 24.54 -42.34 2.96
CA ARG A 121 23.44 -43.21 2.57
C ARG A 121 23.84 -44.17 1.44
N TYR A 122 24.56 -43.69 0.42
CA TYR A 122 25.04 -44.56 -0.66
C TYR A 122 26.06 -45.59 -0.17
N ILE A 123 26.98 -45.20 0.72
CA ILE A 123 27.95 -46.12 1.32
C ILE A 123 27.24 -47.20 2.13
N ALA A 124 26.25 -46.83 2.95
CA ALA A 124 25.48 -47.78 3.75
C ALA A 124 24.70 -48.78 2.87
N ILE A 125 24.07 -48.31 1.78
CA ILE A 125 23.37 -49.17 0.83
C ILE A 125 24.36 -50.11 0.12
N ALA A 126 25.50 -49.58 -0.36
CA ALA A 126 26.52 -50.39 -1.03
C ALA A 126 27.08 -51.49 -0.10
N PHE A 127 27.32 -51.16 1.18
CA PHE A 127 27.77 -52.12 2.18
C PHE A 127 26.70 -53.17 2.50
N GLY A 128 25.43 -52.77 2.59
CA GLY A 128 24.32 -53.72 2.78
C GLY A 128 24.18 -54.70 1.62
N VAL A 129 24.29 -54.22 0.38
CA VAL A 129 24.23 -55.06 -0.82
C VAL A 129 25.43 -56.02 -0.88
N SER A 130 26.65 -55.55 -0.60
CA SER A 130 27.84 -56.40 -0.61
C SER A 130 27.79 -57.47 0.48
N ALA A 131 27.40 -57.09 1.71
CA ALA A 131 27.22 -58.04 2.81
C ALA A 131 26.15 -59.09 2.48
N GLY A 132 25.02 -58.68 1.90
CA GLY A 132 23.96 -59.60 1.47
C GLY A 132 24.43 -60.58 0.39
N LEU A 133 25.18 -60.10 -0.60
CA LEU A 133 25.77 -60.96 -1.64
C LEU A 133 26.74 -61.98 -1.06
N LEU A 134 27.65 -61.55 -0.19
CA LEU A 134 28.63 -62.44 0.46
C LEU A 134 27.93 -63.52 1.31
N LEU A 135 26.91 -63.12 2.08
CA LEU A 135 26.12 -64.05 2.87
C LEU A 135 25.40 -65.07 1.98
N GLY A 136 24.84 -64.63 0.85
CA GLY A 136 24.20 -65.51 -0.13
C GLY A 136 25.16 -66.52 -0.75
N ILE A 137 26.36 -66.11 -1.14
CA ILE A 137 27.39 -67.00 -1.68
C ILE A 137 27.83 -68.02 -0.63
N ALA A 138 28.08 -67.57 0.61
CA ALA A 138 28.48 -68.45 1.70
C ALA A 138 27.39 -69.49 2.03
N ALA A 139 26.12 -69.06 2.10
CA ALA A 139 25.00 -69.96 2.31
C ALA A 139 24.87 -71.00 1.17
N THR A 140 25.12 -70.58 -0.06
CA THR A 140 25.07 -71.47 -1.24
C THR A 140 26.19 -72.52 -1.20
N GLN A 141 27.42 -72.13 -0.83
CA GLN A 141 28.52 -73.09 -0.70
C GLN A 141 28.31 -74.08 0.46
N LEU A 142 27.76 -73.61 1.59
CA LEU A 142 27.44 -74.47 2.71
C LEU A 142 26.37 -75.50 2.34
N TYR A 143 25.36 -75.10 1.56
CA TYR A 143 24.36 -76.02 1.04
C TYR A 143 24.98 -77.07 0.12
N HIS A 144 25.83 -76.67 -0.83
CA HIS A 144 26.50 -77.62 -1.72
C HIS A 144 27.38 -78.61 -0.93
N SER A 145 28.16 -78.11 0.03
CA SER A 145 28.99 -78.95 0.90
C SER A 145 28.21 -79.95 1.76
N LEU A 146 26.95 -79.65 2.10
CA LEU A 146 26.10 -80.60 2.84
C LEU A 146 25.38 -81.60 1.94
N THR A 147 25.21 -81.29 0.66
CA THR A 147 24.41 -82.10 -0.27
C THR A 147 25.26 -82.88 -1.30
N ASP A 148 26.55 -82.54 -1.43
CA ASP A 148 27.45 -83.24 -2.34
C ASP A 148 27.73 -84.68 -1.88
N PRO A 149 27.48 -85.69 -2.74
CA PRO A 149 27.72 -87.09 -2.40
C PRO A 149 29.23 -87.39 -2.33
N PRO A 150 29.66 -88.35 -1.48
CA PRO A 150 31.07 -88.65 -1.30
C PRO A 150 31.72 -89.13 -2.61
N PRO A 151 32.96 -88.71 -2.92
CA PRO A 151 33.64 -89.12 -4.14
C PRO A 151 33.88 -90.63 -4.14
N ILE A 152 33.42 -91.29 -5.22
CA ILE A 152 33.65 -92.73 -5.43
C ILE A 152 35.13 -92.92 -5.79
N ASP A 153 35.90 -93.46 -4.85
CA ASP A 153 37.31 -93.76 -5.03
C ASP A 153 37.48 -94.92 -6.04
N ARG A 154 37.94 -94.59 -7.26
CA ARG A 154 38.16 -95.54 -8.36
C ARG A 154 39.53 -96.23 -8.29
N SER A 155 40.33 -96.00 -7.25
CA SER A 155 41.64 -96.63 -7.08
C SER A 155 41.58 -98.16 -6.89
N VAL A 156 40.39 -98.73 -6.64
CA VAL A 156 40.19 -100.17 -6.44
C VAL A 156 40.25 -100.99 -7.76
N TYR A 157 40.14 -100.36 -8.93
CA TYR A 157 40.09 -101.09 -10.22
C TYR A 157 41.43 -101.25 -10.96
N PHE A 158 42.54 -100.77 -10.39
CA PHE A 158 43.88 -101.02 -10.90
C PHE A 158 44.66 -101.91 -9.94
N ARG A 159 44.34 -103.22 -9.94
CA ARG A 159 45.23 -104.25 -9.40
C ARG A 159 45.13 -105.53 -10.22
#